data_AF-A0A6G1B7G0-F1
#
_entry.id   AF-A0A6G1B7G0-F1
#
_cell.length_a   1.000
_cell.length_b   1.000
_cell.length_c   1.000
_cell.angle_alpha   90.00
_cell.angle_beta   90.00
_cell.angle_gamma   90.00
#
_symmetry.space_group_name_H-M   'P 1'
#
loop_
_entity.id
_entity.type
_entity.pdbx_description
1 polymer ?
#
loop_
_entity_poly.entity_id
_entity_poly.type
_entity_poly.pdbx_seq_one_letter_code
_entity_poly.pdbx_strand_id
1 'polypeptide(L)'
;FAGPILNCHTCSYMNDQGKCLRGEGVCSTQNSQQCMLKKIFEGGKLQFMVQGCENMCPSMNLFSHGTRMQIICCRNQSFCNKT
;
A
#
# COMPACT_ATOMS: atom_id res chain seq x y z
N PHE A 1 11.34 -0.48 20.46
CA PHE A 1 12.26 -0.52 19.30
C PHE A 1 11.49 0.01 18.09
N ALA A 2 11.91 1.16 17.53
CA ALA A 2 11.38 1.61 16.23
C ALA A 2 11.98 0.72 15.13
N GLY A 3 11.20 0.41 14.09
CA GLY A 3 11.69 -0.36 12.94
C GLY A 3 12.79 0.39 12.18
N PRO A 4 13.51 -0.27 11.27
CA PRO A 4 14.43 0.43 10.37
C PRO A 4 13.68 1.50 9.56
N ILE A 5 14.35 2.64 9.31
CA ILE A 5 13.83 3.67 8.41
C ILE A 5 13.91 3.12 6.99
N LEU A 6 12.77 3.02 6.32
CA LEU A 6 12.65 2.52 4.95
C LEU A 6 12.05 3.60 4.08
N ASN A 7 12.55 3.72 2.85
CA ASN A 7 11.88 4.52 1.83
C ASN A 7 10.82 3.66 1.15
N CYS A 8 9.61 4.15 0.95
CA CYS A 8 8.51 3.44 0.30
C CYS A 8 8.01 4.26 -0.89
N HIS A 9 7.46 3.60 -1.91
CA HIS A 9 6.72 4.30 -2.95
C HIS A 9 5.46 4.93 -2.35
N THR A 10 5.11 6.13 -2.78
CA THR A 10 3.80 6.72 -2.53
C THR A 10 3.03 6.80 -3.83
N CYS A 11 1.76 6.42 -3.78
CA CYS A 11 0.81 6.68 -4.84
C CYS A 11 -0.59 6.69 -4.23
N SER A 12 -1.26 7.84 -4.29
CA SER A 12 -2.61 8.00 -3.75
C SER A 12 -3.69 7.38 -4.65
N TYR A 13 -3.42 7.25 -5.95
CA TYR A 13 -4.32 6.62 -6.90
C TYR A 13 -3.52 5.99 -8.05
N MET A 14 -3.49 4.66 -8.09
CA MET A 14 -2.84 3.86 -9.11
C MET A 14 -3.88 3.02 -9.85
N ASN A 15 -3.82 2.97 -11.17
CA ASN A 15 -4.75 2.17 -11.96
C ASN A 15 -4.46 0.67 -11.88
N ASP A 16 -5.33 -0.14 -12.47
CA ASP A 16 -5.22 -1.60 -12.57
C ASP A 16 -4.00 -2.09 -13.35
N GLN A 17 -3.37 -1.22 -14.15
CA GLN A 17 -2.11 -1.49 -14.86
C GLN A 17 -0.86 -1.18 -14.03
N GLY A 18 -1.02 -0.71 -12.79
CA GLY A 18 0.11 -0.34 -11.92
C GLY A 18 0.72 1.04 -12.22
N LYS A 19 0.10 1.85 -13.07
CA LYS A 19 0.52 3.23 -13.33
C LYS A 19 -0.01 4.15 -12.24
N CYS A 20 0.88 4.89 -11.58
CA CYS A 20 0.47 5.93 -10.66
C CYS A 20 -0.14 7.10 -11.44
N LEU A 21 -1.38 7.46 -11.12
CA LEU A 21 -2.08 8.58 -11.75
C LEU A 21 -2.09 9.82 -10.85
N ARG A 22 -1.92 9.65 -9.52
CA ARG A 22 -1.88 10.77 -8.57
C ARG A 22 -1.04 10.45 -7.34
N GLY A 23 -0.25 11.42 -6.89
CA GLY A 23 0.49 11.36 -5.63
C GLY A 23 1.71 10.44 -5.69
N GLU A 24 2.32 10.35 -6.87
CA GLU A 24 3.60 9.67 -7.06
C GLU A 24 4.69 10.34 -6.23
N GLY A 25 5.53 9.53 -5.57
CA GLY A 25 6.63 10.04 -4.75
C GLY A 25 7.23 8.97 -3.85
N VAL A 26 7.89 9.44 -2.79
CA VAL A 26 8.58 8.61 -1.81
C VAL A 26 8.29 9.12 -0.40
N CYS A 27 8.02 8.22 0.54
CA CYS A 27 7.97 8.52 1.97
C CYS A 27 9.04 7.70 2.71
N SER A 28 9.56 8.23 3.80
CA SER A 28 10.40 7.47 4.74
C SER A 28 9.55 7.07 5.94
N THR A 29 9.60 5.80 6.33
CA THR A 29 8.84 5.32 7.51
C THR A 29 9.32 6.02 8.78
N GLN A 30 8.36 6.42 9.61
CA GLN A 30 8.61 6.97 10.94
C GLN A 30 7.97 6.06 11.99
N ASN A 31 8.60 5.95 13.16
CA ASN A 31 8.07 5.20 14.32
C ASN A 31 7.72 3.73 13.99
N SER A 32 6.44 3.39 13.98
CA SER A 32 5.90 2.05 13.70
C SER A 32 5.33 1.91 12.28
N GLN A 33 5.56 2.91 11.42
CA GLN A 33 5.12 2.84 10.03
C GLN A 33 5.84 1.74 9.27
N GLN A 34 5.13 1.16 8.32
CA GLN A 34 5.62 0.17 7.37
C GLN A 34 5.26 0.60 5.94
N CYS A 35 5.97 0.07 4.95
CA CYS A 35 5.57 0.26 3.57
C CYS A 35 4.28 -0.53 3.32
N MET A 36 3.32 0.10 2.68
CA MET A 36 1.98 -0.41 2.46
C MET A 36 1.62 -0.39 0.96
N LEU A 37 0.96 -1.45 0.52
CA LEU A 37 0.24 -1.55 -0.74
C LEU A 37 -1.19 -2.01 -0.45
N LYS A 38 -2.15 -1.19 -0.83
CA LYS A 38 -3.58 -1.47 -0.71
C LYS A 38 -4.17 -1.67 -2.09
N LYS A 39 -4.83 -2.81 -2.31
CA LYS A 39 -5.54 -3.15 -3.55
C LYS A 39 -7.05 -3.15 -3.28
N ILE A 40 -7.81 -2.42 -4.08
CA ILE A 40 -9.27 -2.32 -3.95
C ILE A 40 -9.88 -3.01 -5.16
N PHE A 41 -10.70 -4.02 -4.90
CA PHE A 41 -11.44 -4.75 -5.91
C PHE A 41 -12.93 -4.54 -5.73
N GLU A 42 -13.66 -4.47 -6.82
CA GLU A 42 -15.12 -4.37 -6.84
C GLU A 42 -15.65 -5.31 -7.94
N GLY A 43 -16.63 -6.15 -7.59
CA GLY A 43 -17.11 -7.19 -8.50
C GLY A 43 -16.00 -8.16 -8.95
N GLY A 44 -14.99 -8.38 -8.10
CA GLY A 44 -13.82 -9.22 -8.40
C GLY A 44 -12.77 -8.58 -9.32
N LYS A 45 -12.99 -7.36 -9.81
CA LYS A 45 -12.03 -6.63 -10.66
C LYS A 45 -11.24 -5.64 -9.84
N LEU A 46 -9.92 -5.57 -10.09
CA LEU A 46 -9.06 -4.56 -9.49
C LEU A 46 -9.51 -3.18 -10.01
N GLN A 47 -9.86 -2.28 -9.11
CA GLN A 47 -10.29 -0.93 -9.45
C GLN A 47 -9.10 0.02 -9.39
N PHE A 48 -8.44 0.07 -8.24
CA PHE A 48 -7.27 0.91 -8.03
C PHE A 48 -6.41 0.38 -6.90
N MET A 49 -5.20 0.92 -6.81
CA MET A 49 -4.22 0.63 -5.77
C MET A 49 -3.73 1.91 -5.11
N VAL A 50 -3.25 1.78 -3.88
CA VAL A 50 -2.68 2.86 -3.08
C VAL A 50 -1.37 2.37 -2.45
N GLN A 51 -0.35 3.21 -2.47
CA GLN A 51 0.96 2.95 -1.88
C GLN A 51 1.32 4.06 -0.90
N GLY A 52 1.99 3.71 0.21
CA GLY A 52 2.55 4.70 1.13
C GLY A 52 3.15 4.10 2.40
N CYS A 53 3.39 4.96 3.38
CA CYS A 53 3.84 4.61 4.72
C CYS A 53 2.63 4.58 5.67
N GLU A 54 2.36 3.45 6.30
CA GLU A 54 1.14 3.24 7.10
C GLU A 54 1.48 2.74 8.51
N ASN A 55 0.82 3.30 9.53
CA ASN A 55 0.98 2.87 10.93
C ASN A 55 0.20 1.58 11.18
N MET A 56 -1.06 1.55 10.75
CA MET A 56 -1.93 0.39 10.91
C MET A 56 -1.83 -0.49 9.67
N CYS A 57 -0.74 -1.25 9.60
CA CYS A 57 -0.42 -2.10 8.46
C CYS A 57 -0.46 -3.61 8.82
N PRO A 58 -1.65 -4.18 9.14
CA PRO A 58 -1.82 -5.62 9.19
C PRO A 58 -2.07 -6.15 7.78
N SER A 59 -1.19 -7.04 7.28
CA SER A 59 -1.45 -7.71 6.00
C SER A 59 -2.73 -8.54 6.10
N MET A 60 -3.78 -8.15 5.38
CA MET A 60 -5.12 -8.74 5.50
C MET A 60 -5.93 -8.63 4.21
N ASN A 61 -6.98 -9.44 4.13
CA ASN A 61 -8.01 -9.34 3.11
C ASN A 61 -9.34 -9.07 3.83
N LEU A 62 -9.96 -7.92 3.54
CA LEU A 62 -11.27 -7.54 4.03
C LEU A 62 -12.27 -7.58 2.88
N PHE A 63 -13.46 -8.13 3.14
CA PHE A 63 -14.54 -8.20 2.17
C PHE A 63 -15.78 -7.56 2.77
N SER A 64 -16.38 -6.61 2.05
CA SER A 64 -17.58 -5.89 2.49
C SER A 64 -18.39 -5.47 1.29
N HIS A 65 -19.69 -5.79 1.27
CA HIS A 65 -20.66 -5.35 0.25
C HIS A 65 -20.19 -5.47 -1.22
N GLY A 66 -19.48 -6.54 -1.57
CA GLY A 66 -18.97 -6.76 -2.95
C GLY A 66 -17.63 -6.05 -3.26
N THR A 67 -17.13 -5.25 -2.32
CA THR A 67 -15.78 -4.68 -2.34
C THR A 67 -14.82 -5.57 -1.56
N ARG A 68 -13.72 -5.98 -2.19
CA ARG A 68 -12.59 -6.64 -1.52
C ARG A 68 -11.45 -5.65 -1.38
N MET A 69 -10.94 -5.48 -0.17
CA MET A 69 -9.77 -4.67 0.13
C MET A 69 -8.65 -5.59 0.60
N GLN A 70 -7.51 -5.56 -0.09
CA GLN A 70 -6.32 -6.29 0.30
C GLN A 70 -5.25 -5.31 0.74
N ILE A 71 -4.75 -5.47 1.95
CA ILE A 71 -3.62 -4.69 2.49
C ILE A 71 -2.42 -5.61 2.55
N ILE A 72 -1.30 -5.16 1.98
CA ILE A 72 -0.01 -5.86 1.96
C ILE A 72 1.02 -4.92 2.59
N CYS A 73 1.72 -5.42 3.60
CA CYS A 73 2.67 -4.65 4.38
C CYS A 73 4.05 -5.29 4.35
N CYS A 74 5.09 -4.47 4.28
CA CYS A 74 6.47 -4.93 4.29
C CYS A 74 7.38 -3.96 5.06
N ARG A 75 8.35 -4.53 5.79
CA ARG A 75 9.21 -3.80 6.74
C ARG A 75 10.70 -4.18 6.69
N ASN A 76 11.11 -4.90 5.64
CA ASN A 76 12.46 -5.49 5.57
C ASN A 76 13.36 -4.80 4.53
N GLN A 77 12.79 -4.04 3.58
CA GLN A 77 13.52 -3.45 2.47
C GLN A 77 12.85 -2.17 1.99
N SER A 78 13.63 -1.15 1.63
CA SER A 78 13.11 0.04 0.95
C SER A 78 12.47 -0.35 -0.39
N PHE A 79 11.40 0.36 -0.77
CA PHE A 79 10.65 0.22 -2.01
C PHE A 79 10.00 -1.16 -2.19
N CYS A 80 9.74 -1.86 -1.07
CA CYS A 80 9.14 -3.19 -1.09
C CYS A 80 7.65 -3.19 -1.45
N ASN A 81 6.95 -2.06 -1.33
CA ASN A 81 5.52 -1.94 -1.62
C ASN A 81 5.19 -1.82 -3.11
N LYS A 82 5.86 -2.59 -3.95
CA LYS A 82 5.64 -2.67 -5.41
C LYS A 82 4.42 -3.53 -5.74
N THR A 83 3.77 -3.22 -6.87
CA THR A 83 2.54 -3.89 -7.36
C THR A 83 2.71 -5.34 -7.77
#